data_AF-A0A3N2APK3-F1
#
_entry.id   AF-A0A3N2APK3-F1
#
_cell.length_a   1.000
_cell.length_b   1.000
_cell.length_c   1.000
_cell.angle_alpha   90.00
_cell.angle_beta   90.00
_cell.angle_gamma   90.00
#
_symmetry.space_group_name_H-M   'P 1'
#
loop_
_entity.id
_entity.type
_entity.pdbx_description
1 polymer ?
#
loop_
_entity_poly.entity_id
_entity_poly.type
_entity_poly.pdbx_seq_one_letter_code
_entity_poly.pdbx_strand_id
1 'polypeptide(L)'
;MSELSEGRPRTATWVGAILLVEALGMLAVAIWLAIAALGDPLDHIAGGLFLAVLAAGSAAFLMAAGRAMLDGRAWSRSATIVWQVLQLGVALGTYDGGEGPVPLALVLAGLSIAGLALVLRASVTGWLRREA
;
A
#
# COMPACT_ATOMS: atom_id res chain seq x y z
N MET A 1 -15.30 -18.83 -27.56
CA MET A 1 -14.79 -19.22 -26.22
C MET A 1 -13.26 -19.17 -26.24
N SER A 2 -12.69 -17.97 -26.42
CA SER A 2 -11.33 -17.77 -26.98
C SER A 2 -10.32 -17.03 -26.09
N GLU A 3 -10.39 -17.12 -24.77
CA GLU A 3 -9.40 -16.43 -23.91
C GLU A 3 -8.82 -17.30 -22.78
N LEU A 4 -8.46 -18.54 -23.11
CA LEU A 4 -7.44 -19.26 -22.36
C LEU A 4 -6.05 -18.78 -22.83
N SER A 5 -5.74 -17.51 -22.63
CA SER A 5 -4.34 -17.06 -22.71
C SER A 5 -3.66 -17.52 -21.42
N GLU A 6 -2.73 -18.47 -21.55
CA GLU A 6 -1.87 -19.07 -20.52
C GLU A 6 -0.92 -18.07 -19.81
N GLY A 7 -1.24 -16.77 -19.81
CA GLY A 7 -0.44 -15.71 -19.21
C GLY A 7 -1.07 -15.12 -17.94
N ARG A 8 -0.21 -14.60 -17.06
CA ARG A 8 -0.58 -13.89 -15.83
C ARG A 8 -1.65 -12.83 -16.11
N PRO A 9 -2.80 -12.81 -15.39
CA PRO A 9 -3.87 -11.88 -15.69
C PRO A 9 -3.42 -10.44 -15.47
N ARG A 10 -3.68 -9.58 -16.45
CA ARG A 10 -3.30 -8.15 -16.45
C ARG A 10 -3.68 -7.43 -15.16
N THR A 11 -4.81 -7.77 -14.54
CA THR A 11 -5.25 -7.21 -13.26
C THR A 11 -4.30 -7.54 -12.09
N ALA A 12 -3.76 -8.75 -12.01
CA ALA A 12 -2.80 -9.11 -10.95
C ALA A 12 -1.48 -8.34 -11.12
N THR A 13 -1.05 -8.14 -12.38
CA THR A 13 0.08 -7.26 -12.72
C THR A 13 -0.15 -5.84 -12.24
N TRP A 14 -1.31 -5.26 -12.53
CA TRP A 14 -1.62 -3.90 -12.11
C TRP A 14 -1.67 -3.75 -10.59
N VAL A 15 -2.32 -4.67 -9.88
CA VAL A 15 -2.37 -4.62 -8.41
C VAL A 15 -0.98 -4.75 -7.80
N GLY A 16 -0.16 -5.70 -8.27
CA GLY A 16 1.21 -5.84 -7.79
C GLY A 16 2.08 -4.61 -8.09
N ALA A 17 1.92 -4.01 -9.27
CA ALA A 17 2.63 -2.78 -9.64
C ALA A 17 2.20 -1.59 -8.76
N ILE A 18 0.90 -1.43 -8.49
CA ILE A 18 0.37 -0.39 -7.60
C ILE A 18 0.96 -0.57 -6.19
N LEU A 19 0.95 -1.78 -5.64
CA LEU A 19 1.53 -2.05 -4.32
C LEU A 19 3.03 -1.71 -4.24
N LEU A 20 3.78 -1.98 -5.31
CA LEU A 20 5.20 -1.61 -5.36
C LEU A 20 5.39 -0.09 -5.43
N VAL A 21 4.52 0.62 -6.14
CA VAL A 21 4.53 2.10 -6.16
C VAL A 21 4.14 2.67 -4.80
N GLU A 22 3.11 2.12 -4.14
CA GLU A 22 2.73 2.48 -2.77
C GLU A 22 3.88 2.20 -1.79
N ALA A 23 4.62 1.11 -1.98
CA ALA A 23 5.79 0.80 -1.17
C ALA A 23 6.90 1.85 -1.31
N LEU A 24 7.16 2.31 -2.53
CA LEU A 24 8.11 3.39 -2.78
C LEU A 24 7.65 4.72 -2.14
N GLY A 25 6.35 5.02 -2.24
CA GLY A 25 5.74 6.15 -1.55
C GLY A 25 5.95 6.08 -0.04
N MET A 26 5.70 4.91 0.57
CA MET A 26 5.93 4.73 2.00
C MET A 26 7.40 4.79 2.41
N LEU A 27 8.30 4.31 1.55
CA LEU A 27 9.73 4.47 1.80
C LEU A 27 10.14 5.94 1.80
N ALA A 28 9.61 6.75 0.87
CA ALA A 28 9.85 8.19 0.84
C ALA A 28 9.31 8.87 2.13
N VAL A 29 8.12 8.49 2.60
CA VAL A 29 7.57 8.99 3.87
C VAL A 29 8.45 8.58 5.06
N ALA A 30 8.95 7.34 5.10
CA ALA A 30 9.85 6.89 6.15
C ALA A 30 11.15 7.70 6.20
N ILE A 31 11.75 7.96 5.04
CA ILE A 31 12.95 8.79 4.92
C ILE A 31 12.66 10.23 5.37
N TRP A 32 11.54 10.80 4.93
CA TRP A 32 11.12 12.14 5.35
C TRP A 32 10.96 12.24 6.87
N LEU A 33 10.25 11.29 7.49
CA LEU A 33 10.05 11.24 8.94
C LEU A 33 11.37 11.10 9.69
N ALA A 34 12.31 10.29 9.18
CA ALA A 34 13.62 10.14 9.79
C ALA A 34 14.42 11.46 9.75
N ILE A 35 14.42 12.16 8.60
CA ILE A 35 15.10 13.46 8.45
C ILE A 35 14.44 14.51 9.35
N ALA A 36 13.11 14.58 9.36
CA ALA A 36 12.36 15.52 10.18
C ALA A 36 12.61 15.29 11.68
N ALA A 37 12.57 14.04 12.13
CA ALA A 37 12.85 13.69 13.53
C ALA A 37 14.24 14.15 13.96
N LEU A 38 15.27 13.93 13.12
CA LEU A 38 16.65 14.34 13.44
C LEU A 38 16.84 15.86 13.53
N GLY A 39 15.93 16.65 12.94
CA GLY A 39 15.93 18.11 13.05
C GLY A 39 15.12 18.65 14.24
N ASP A 40 14.36 17.80 14.93
CA ASP A 40 13.46 18.19 16.02
C ASP A 40 14.18 18.23 17.39
N PRO A 41 13.63 18.94 18.38
CA PRO A 41 14.12 18.89 19.76
C PRO A 41 14.18 17.45 20.30
N LEU A 42 15.15 17.18 21.20
CA LEU A 42 15.40 15.84 21.76
C LEU A 42 14.16 15.16 22.36
N ASP A 43 13.22 15.95 22.89
CA ASP A 43 11.98 15.46 23.50
C ASP A 43 11.00 14.87 22.48
N HIS A 44 11.18 15.15 21.18
CA HIS A 44 10.29 14.72 20.09
C HIS A 44 10.95 13.73 19.12
N ILE A 45 12.29 13.60 19.14
CA ILE A 45 13.07 12.67 18.30
C ILE A 45 12.56 11.23 18.39
N ALA A 46 12.26 10.75 19.60
CA ALA A 46 11.84 9.36 19.81
C ALA A 46 10.54 9.03 19.07
N GLY A 47 9.55 9.93 19.13
CA GLY A 47 8.28 9.74 18.44
C GLY A 47 8.45 9.77 16.91
N GLY A 48 9.24 10.72 16.40
CA GLY A 48 9.51 10.83 14.97
C GLY A 48 10.25 9.61 14.40
N LEU A 49 11.30 9.14 15.09
CA LEU A 49 12.03 7.93 14.69
C LEU A 49 11.17 6.67 14.79
N PHE A 50 10.31 6.56 15.81
CA PHE A 50 9.38 5.45 15.93
C PHE A 50 8.43 5.38 14.72
N LEU A 51 7.86 6.52 14.32
CA LEU A 51 7.02 6.59 13.12
C LEU A 51 7.80 6.27 11.84
N ALA A 52 9.06 6.74 11.73
CA ALA A 52 9.92 6.42 10.59
C ALA A 52 10.16 4.91 10.46
N VAL A 53 10.41 4.21 11.57
CA VAL A 53 10.58 2.75 11.60
C VAL A 53 9.30 2.03 11.19
N LEU A 54 8.14 2.46 11.70
CA LEU A 54 6.84 1.88 11.30
C LEU A 54 6.54 2.10 9.81
N ALA A 55 6.86 3.27 9.28
CA ALA A 55 6.72 3.57 7.86
C ALA A 55 7.66 2.71 7.00
N ALA A 56 8.91 2.52 7.42
CA ALA A 56 9.86 1.65 6.74
C ALA A 56 9.41 0.17 6.77
N GLY A 57 8.90 -0.30 7.91
CA GLY A 57 8.30 -1.64 8.03
C GLY A 57 7.08 -1.82 7.13
N SER A 58 6.23 -0.80 7.02
CA SER A 58 5.09 -0.79 6.11
C SER A 58 5.52 -0.85 4.64
N ALA A 59 6.57 -0.11 4.27
CA ALA A 59 7.15 -0.17 2.93
C ALA A 59 7.71 -1.58 2.61
N ALA A 60 8.42 -2.20 3.56
CA ALA A 60 8.91 -3.57 3.42
C ALA A 60 7.77 -4.59 3.27
N PHE A 61 6.71 -4.44 4.07
CA PHE A 61 5.50 -5.25 3.98
C PHE A 61 4.84 -5.11 2.60
N LEU A 62 4.70 -3.89 2.09
CA LEU A 62 4.14 -3.62 0.76
C LEU A 62 4.99 -4.19 -0.37
N MET A 63 6.32 -4.10 -0.27
CA MET A 63 7.21 -4.74 -1.24
C MET A 63 7.02 -6.26 -1.26
N ALA A 64 6.90 -6.88 -0.08
CA ALA A 64 6.67 -8.32 0.04
C ALA A 64 5.29 -8.73 -0.50
N ALA A 65 4.24 -7.97 -0.16
CA ALA A 65 2.89 -8.20 -0.66
C ALA A 65 2.82 -7.99 -2.18
N GLY A 66 3.40 -6.91 -2.70
CA GLY A 66 3.49 -6.64 -4.13
C GLY A 66 4.16 -7.78 -4.88
N ARG A 67 5.32 -8.26 -4.42
CA ARG A 67 6.01 -9.43 -5.02
C ARG A 67 5.16 -10.70 -4.93
N ALA A 68 4.58 -10.99 -3.77
CA ALA A 68 3.70 -12.14 -3.60
C ALA A 68 2.47 -12.10 -4.54
N MET A 69 1.95 -10.90 -4.82
CA MET A 69 0.89 -10.64 -5.80
C MET A 69 1.35 -10.79 -7.25
N LEU A 70 2.65 -10.67 -7.52
CA LEU A 70 3.21 -10.99 -8.85
C LEU A 70 3.46 -12.49 -8.98
N ASP A 71 3.81 -13.15 -7.88
CA ASP A 71 4.23 -14.56 -7.83
C ASP A 71 3.07 -15.57 -7.86
N GLY A 72 1.91 -15.26 -7.28
CA GLY A 72 0.76 -16.19 -7.26
C GLY A 72 0.10 -16.35 -5.91
N ARG A 73 0.72 -15.80 -4.87
CA ARG A 73 0.53 -16.29 -3.51
C ARG A 73 -0.77 -15.78 -2.90
N ALA A 74 -1.61 -16.71 -2.45
CA ALA A 74 -2.94 -16.41 -1.91
C ALA A 74 -2.96 -15.43 -0.72
N TRP A 75 -1.91 -15.42 0.12
CA TRP A 75 -1.81 -14.50 1.27
C TRP A 75 -1.71 -13.02 0.86
N SER A 76 -1.28 -12.74 -0.37
CA SER A 76 -1.13 -11.37 -0.86
C SER A 76 -2.46 -10.61 -0.93
N ARG A 77 -3.58 -11.33 -1.09
CA ARG A 77 -4.91 -10.71 -1.16
C ARG A 77 -5.33 -10.11 0.16
N SER A 78 -5.23 -10.87 1.25
CA SER A 78 -5.57 -10.36 2.58
C SER A 78 -4.63 -9.23 2.97
N ALA A 79 -3.33 -9.35 2.65
CA ALA A 79 -2.35 -8.27 2.86
C ALA A 79 -2.73 -6.97 2.14
N THR A 80 -3.11 -7.06 0.86
CA THR A 80 -3.56 -5.91 0.06
C THR A 80 -4.79 -5.27 0.68
N ILE A 81 -5.80 -6.07 1.06
CA ILE A 81 -7.04 -5.55 1.67
C ILE A 81 -6.74 -4.80 2.97
N VAL A 82 -5.93 -5.39 3.84
CA VAL A 82 -5.51 -4.75 5.11
C VAL A 82 -4.82 -3.42 4.84
N TRP A 83 -3.87 -3.37 3.90
CA TRP A 83 -3.20 -2.13 3.55
C TRP A 83 -4.17 -1.06 3.06
N GLN A 84 -5.07 -1.41 2.14
CA GLN A 84 -6.00 -0.42 1.58
C GLN A 84 -6.96 0.15 2.64
N VAL A 85 -7.36 -0.65 3.63
CA VAL A 85 -8.15 -0.18 4.78
C VAL A 85 -7.33 0.74 5.68
N LEU A 86 -6.06 0.42 5.97
CA LEU A 86 -5.18 1.29 6.76
C LEU A 86 -4.96 2.64 6.04
N GLN A 87 -4.72 2.61 4.73
CA GLN A 87 -4.52 3.80 3.93
C GLN A 87 -5.78 4.68 3.86
N LEU A 88 -6.99 4.10 3.90
CA LEU A 88 -8.22 4.89 4.10
C LEU A 88 -8.25 5.60 5.45
N GLY A 89 -7.82 4.92 6.52
CA GLY A 89 -7.69 5.55 7.84
C GLY A 89 -6.72 6.73 7.81
N VAL A 90 -5.58 6.57 7.13
CA VAL A 90 -4.60 7.66 6.93
C VAL A 90 -5.20 8.82 6.12
N ALA A 91 -5.97 8.52 5.07
CA ALA A 91 -6.63 9.54 4.26
C ALA A 91 -7.63 10.36 5.09
N LEU A 92 -8.42 9.70 5.94
CA LEU A 92 -9.36 10.38 6.85
C LEU A 92 -8.63 11.23 7.90
N GLY A 93 -7.57 10.70 8.51
CA GLY A 93 -6.76 11.48 9.47
C GLY A 93 -6.09 12.69 8.82
N THR A 94 -5.65 12.56 7.56
CA THR A 94 -5.08 13.67 6.77
C THR A 94 -6.13 14.72 6.44
N TYR A 95 -7.40 14.34 6.30
CA TYR A 95 -8.50 15.26 6.03
C TYR A 95 -8.93 16.04 7.28
N ASP A 96 -8.99 15.40 8.44
CA ASP A 96 -9.52 15.98 9.70
C ASP A 96 -8.51 16.90 10.41
N GLY A 97 -7.22 16.77 10.10
CA GLY A 97 -6.15 17.53 10.76
C GLY A 97 -6.00 18.97 10.28
N GLY A 98 -7.04 19.82 10.39
CA GLY A 98 -7.06 21.31 10.38
C GLY A 98 -6.36 22.12 9.27
N GLU A 99 -5.15 21.72 8.88
CA GLU A 99 -4.24 22.30 7.88
C GLU A 99 -3.74 21.22 6.89
N GLY A 100 -4.17 19.96 7.05
CA GLY A 100 -3.81 18.85 6.18
C GLY A 100 -4.17 19.12 4.71
N PRO A 101 -3.28 18.84 3.74
CA PRO A 101 -3.56 19.10 2.34
C PRO A 101 -4.71 18.19 1.87
N VAL A 102 -5.93 18.73 1.81
CA VAL A 102 -7.13 18.06 1.31
C VAL A 102 -6.91 17.32 -0.02
N PRO A 103 -6.16 17.87 -1.01
CA PRO A 103 -5.87 17.13 -2.23
C PRO A 103 -5.13 15.81 -1.99
N LEU A 104 -4.21 15.77 -1.02
CA LEU A 104 -3.46 14.56 -0.68
C LEU A 104 -4.38 13.50 -0.07
N ALA A 105 -5.26 13.91 0.85
CA ALA A 105 -6.25 13.02 1.46
C ALA A 105 -7.15 12.37 0.39
N LEU A 106 -7.61 13.16 -0.60
CA LEU A 106 -8.43 12.65 -1.69
C LEU A 106 -7.67 11.68 -2.62
N VAL A 107 -6.40 11.96 -2.91
CA VAL A 107 -5.55 11.07 -3.70
C VAL A 107 -5.36 9.73 -2.99
N LEU A 108 -5.04 9.75 -1.69
CA LEU A 108 -4.86 8.53 -0.89
C LEU A 108 -6.16 7.72 -0.82
N ALA A 109 -7.30 8.38 -0.59
CA ALA A 109 -8.61 7.72 -0.58
C ALA A 109 -8.94 7.09 -1.96
N GLY A 110 -8.70 7.83 -3.04
CA GLY A 110 -8.93 7.34 -4.40
C GLY A 110 -8.07 6.13 -4.74
N LEU A 111 -6.78 6.16 -4.36
CA LEU A 111 -5.87 5.03 -4.55
C LEU A 111 -6.32 3.81 -3.75
N SER A 112 -6.76 4.02 -2.50
CA SER A 112 -7.30 2.93 -1.68
C SER A 112 -8.53 2.28 -2.26
N ILE A 113 -9.50 3.08 -2.69
CA ILE A 113 -10.74 2.57 -3.28
C ILE A 113 -10.43 1.81 -4.58
N ALA A 114 -9.54 2.34 -5.41
CA ALA A 114 -9.11 1.68 -6.64
C ALA A 114 -8.40 0.35 -6.35
N GLY A 115 -7.45 0.32 -5.41
CA GLY A 115 -6.75 -0.90 -5.00
C GLY A 115 -7.71 -1.97 -4.46
N LEU A 116 -8.68 -1.56 -3.63
CA LEU A 116 -9.70 -2.46 -3.09
C LEU A 116 -10.62 -3.01 -4.19
N ALA A 117 -11.08 -2.17 -5.11
CA ALA A 117 -11.90 -2.58 -6.24
C ALA A 117 -11.16 -3.58 -7.15
N LEU A 118 -9.87 -3.35 -7.39
CA LEU A 118 -9.04 -4.23 -8.23
C LEU A 118 -8.76 -5.58 -7.56
N VAL A 119 -8.45 -5.60 -6.25
CA VAL A 119 -8.12 -6.85 -5.54
C VAL A 119 -9.36 -7.73 -5.31
N LEU A 120 -10.55 -7.13 -5.19
CA LEU A 120 -11.82 -7.84 -5.05
C LEU A 120 -12.36 -8.39 -6.38
N ARG A 121 -11.81 -7.95 -7.52
CA ARG A 121 -12.28 -8.38 -8.83
C ARG A 121 -12.04 -9.87 -9.04
N ALA A 122 -13.04 -10.57 -9.59
CA ALA A 122 -13.03 -12.03 -9.74
C ALA A 122 -11.78 -12.60 -10.47
N SER A 123 -11.18 -11.82 -11.38
CA SER A 123 -9.97 -12.21 -12.10
C SER A 123 -8.73 -12.37 -11.22
N VAL A 124 -8.64 -11.60 -10.12
CA VAL A 124 -7.58 -11.74 -9.11
C VAL A 124 -7.84 -12.97 -8.25
N THR A 125 -9.09 -13.15 -7.84
CA THR A 125 -9.51 -14.28 -6.99
C THR A 125 -9.26 -15.63 -7.67
N GLY A 126 -9.50 -15.72 -8.98
CA GLY A 126 -9.26 -16.94 -9.76
C GLY A 126 -7.77 -17.25 -9.99
N TRP A 127 -6.91 -16.24 -10.03
CA TRP A 127 -5.47 -16.44 -10.20
C TRP A 127 -4.80 -16.96 -8.92
N LEU A 128 -5.14 -16.35 -7.77
CA LEU A 128 -4.60 -16.72 -6.46
C LEU A 128 -5.07 -18.10 -5.97
N ARG A 129 -6.14 -18.65 -6.55
CA ARG A 129 -6.67 -19.98 -6.22
C ARG A 129 -5.92 -21.14 -6.87
N ARG A 130 -5.03 -20.85 -7.84
CA ARG A 130 -4.27 -21.91 -8.55
C ARG A 130 -3.13 -22.51 -7.73
N GLU A 131 -2.75 -21.90 -6.62
CA GLU A 131 -1.70 -22.39 -5.70
C GLU A 131 -2.25 -22.96 -4.38
N ALA A 132 -3.58 -23.03 -4.20
CA ALA A 132 -4.23 -23.59 -3.00
C ALA A 132 -4.82 -24.97 -3.28
#